data_AF-A0A3M8G8B7-F1
#
_entry.id   AF-A0A3M8G8B7-F1
#
_cell.length_a   1.000
_cell.length_b   1.000
_cell.length_c   1.000
_cell.angle_alpha   90.00
_cell.angle_beta   90.00
_cell.angle_gamma   90.00
#
_symmetry.space_group_name_H-M   'P 1'
#
loop_
_entity.id
_entity.type
_entity.pdbx_description
1 polymer ?
#
loop_
_entity_poly.entity_id
_entity_poly.type
_entity_poly.pdbx_seq_one_letter_code
_entity_poly.pdbx_strand_id
1 'polypeptide(L)'
;MADWVFNAASEKNVSELTIDFWNNTITPNELEIKPILSQLPRLKQTVHKTLKSQSFEPDFISKGFMTVKMGKTGYRYLYCKTILIDKNGTEHIGKEYTESVYEDDFKVFSTKKQYSESIKDNFKTSNKSILERIKNLFK
;
A
#
# COMPACT_ATOMS: atom_id res chain seq x y z
N MET A 1 3.17 -2.94 3.12
CA MET A 1 2.63 -2.54 1.80
C MET A 1 1.22 -1.98 1.94
N ALA A 2 0.37 -2.64 2.74
CA ALA A 2 -0.98 -2.18 3.04
C ALA A 2 -1.03 -0.72 3.53
N ASP A 3 -0.11 -0.33 4.41
CA ASP A 3 -0.06 1.04 4.96
C ASP A 3 0.23 2.10 3.88
N TRP A 4 1.17 1.81 2.99
CA TRP A 4 1.48 2.69 1.85
C TRP A 4 0.30 2.81 0.89
N VAL A 5 -0.35 1.70 0.57
CA VAL A 5 -1.54 1.67 -0.30
C VAL A 5 -2.66 2.50 0.33
N PHE A 6 -2.99 2.24 1.60
CA PHE A 6 -4.12 2.87 2.27
C PHE A 6 -3.90 4.37 2.47
N ASN A 7 -2.73 4.79 2.95
CA ASN A 7 -2.44 6.20 3.18
C ASN A 7 -2.36 6.98 1.85
N ALA A 8 -1.77 6.41 0.80
CA ALA A 8 -1.70 7.05 -0.52
C ALA A 8 -3.09 7.24 -1.12
N ALA A 9 -3.90 6.18 -1.09
CA ALA A 9 -5.28 6.23 -1.58
C ALA A 9 -6.14 7.21 -0.79
N SER A 10 -5.99 7.24 0.54
CA SER A 10 -6.69 8.17 1.43
C SER A 10 -6.35 9.62 1.11
N GLU A 11 -5.07 9.96 0.91
CA GLU A 11 -4.64 11.31 0.53
C GLU A 11 -5.20 11.76 -0.82
N LYS A 12 -5.44 10.82 -1.73
CA LYS A 12 -5.96 11.08 -3.08
C LYS A 12 -7.47 10.91 -3.21
N ASN A 13 -8.17 10.55 -2.13
CA ASN A 13 -9.59 10.22 -2.15
C ASN A 13 -9.95 9.11 -3.15
N VAL A 14 -9.06 8.14 -3.31
CA VAL A 14 -9.27 6.95 -4.14
C VAL A 14 -9.81 5.84 -3.26
N SER A 15 -10.94 5.23 -3.65
CA SER A 15 -11.59 4.13 -2.90
C SER A 15 -11.22 2.74 -3.42
N GLU A 16 -10.69 2.67 -4.64
CA GLU A 16 -10.29 1.44 -5.32
C GLU A 16 -9.10 1.69 -6.23
N LEU A 17 -8.17 0.74 -6.29
CA LEU A 17 -7.07 0.74 -7.24
C LEU A 17 -6.90 -0.65 -7.86
N THR A 18 -6.24 -0.69 -9.02
CA THR A 18 -5.84 -1.92 -9.68
C THR A 18 -4.33 -1.93 -9.85
N ILE A 19 -3.70 -3.02 -9.45
CA ILE A 19 -2.28 -3.29 -9.64
C ILE A 19 -2.15 -4.28 -10.79
N ASP A 20 -1.47 -3.89 -11.87
CA ASP A 20 -0.99 -4.82 -12.88
C ASP A 20 0.45 -5.21 -12.53
N PHE A 21 0.59 -6.34 -11.85
CA PHE A 21 1.91 -6.82 -11.43
C PHE A 21 2.63 -7.61 -12.54
N TRP A 22 2.04 -7.71 -13.73
CA TRP A 22 2.73 -8.23 -14.91
C TRP A 22 3.53 -7.13 -15.62
N ASN A 23 2.94 -5.93 -15.70
CA ASN A 23 3.50 -4.72 -16.29
C ASN A 23 4.12 -3.74 -15.28
N ASN A 24 3.97 -4.02 -13.98
CA ASN A 24 4.43 -3.17 -12.87
C ASN A 24 3.79 -1.77 -12.87
N THR A 25 2.49 -1.69 -13.10
CA THR A 25 1.73 -0.44 -13.12
C THR A 25 0.59 -0.46 -12.10
N ILE A 26 0.09 0.72 -11.74
CA ILE A 26 -1.02 0.91 -10.80
C ILE A 26 -1.98 1.93 -11.39
N THR A 27 -3.27 1.58 -11.40
CA THR A 27 -4.35 2.47 -11.79
C THR A 27 -5.15 2.84 -10.53
N PRO A 28 -5.35 4.14 -10.23
CA PRO A 28 -4.90 5.31 -10.99
C PRO A 28 -3.39 5.61 -10.83
N ASN A 29 -2.78 6.20 -11.87
CA ASN A 29 -1.33 6.45 -11.94
C ASN A 29 -0.79 7.34 -10.81
N GLU A 30 -1.62 8.17 -10.20
CA GLU A 30 -1.20 8.99 -9.05
C GLU A 30 -0.85 8.15 -7.81
N LEU A 31 -1.25 6.88 -7.78
CA LEU A 31 -0.89 5.91 -6.75
C LEU A 31 0.31 5.03 -7.13
N GLU A 32 0.95 5.27 -8.29
CA GLU A 32 2.21 4.63 -8.71
C GLU A 32 3.41 5.15 -7.92
N ILE A 33 3.40 4.92 -6.60
CA ILE A 33 4.48 5.32 -5.71
C ILE A 33 5.52 4.21 -5.59
N LYS A 34 6.80 4.61 -5.49
CA LYS A 34 7.95 3.71 -5.40
C LYS A 34 7.80 2.60 -4.34
N PRO A 35 7.27 2.86 -3.12
CA PRO A 35 7.11 1.81 -2.12
C PRO A 35 6.20 0.67 -2.57
N ILE A 36 5.14 0.94 -3.33
CA ILE A 36 4.24 -0.10 -3.86
C ILE A 36 4.89 -0.77 -5.08
N LEU A 37 5.39 0.01 -6.04
CA LEU A 37 6.00 -0.50 -7.27
C LEU A 37 7.16 -1.46 -7.01
N SER A 38 7.99 -1.17 -5.99
CA SER A 38 9.13 -2.02 -5.61
C SER A 38 8.76 -3.46 -5.22
N GLN A 39 7.49 -3.70 -4.83
CA GLN A 39 7.02 -5.01 -4.41
C GLN A 39 6.42 -5.83 -5.56
N LEU A 40 6.00 -5.19 -6.66
CA LEU A 40 5.28 -5.86 -7.76
C LEU A 40 6.07 -6.99 -8.43
N PRO A 41 7.40 -6.86 -8.67
CA PRO A 41 8.18 -7.96 -9.23
C PRO A 41 8.13 -9.25 -8.39
N ARG A 42 7.97 -9.12 -7.06
CA ARG A 42 7.86 -10.29 -6.17
C ARG A 42 6.55 -11.04 -6.38
N LEU A 43 5.46 -10.35 -6.71
CA LEU A 43 4.17 -10.99 -7.01
C LEU A 43 4.27 -11.85 -8.28
N LYS A 44 4.86 -11.31 -9.35
CA LYS A 44 5.13 -12.07 -10.58
C LYS A 44 6.04 -13.28 -10.31
N GLN A 45 7.08 -13.11 -9.51
CA GLN A 45 7.95 -14.21 -9.11
C GLN A 45 7.21 -15.30 -8.33
N THR A 46 6.28 -14.92 -7.44
CA THR A 46 5.44 -15.89 -6.72
C THR A 46 4.62 -16.72 -7.68
N VAL A 47 3.99 -16.10 -8.68
CA VAL A 47 3.24 -16.84 -9.73
C VAL A 47 4.16 -17.83 -10.45
N HIS A 48 5.32 -17.39 -10.94
CA HIS A 48 6.25 -18.28 -11.65
C HIS A 48 6.74 -19.45 -10.77
N LYS A 49 7.03 -19.20 -9.49
CA LYS A 49 7.45 -20.25 -8.54
C LYS A 49 6.33 -21.27 -8.34
N THR A 50 5.08 -20.82 -8.23
CA THR A 50 3.92 -21.70 -8.09
C THR A 50 3.68 -22.51 -9.36
N LEU A 51 3.76 -21.90 -10.55
CA LEU A 51 3.63 -22.64 -11.82
C LEU A 51 4.69 -23.74 -11.92
N LYS A 52 5.95 -23.39 -11.61
CA LYS A 52 7.05 -24.34 -11.61
C LYS A 52 6.84 -25.49 -10.61
N SER A 53 6.39 -25.22 -9.40
CA SER A 53 6.17 -26.26 -8.38
C SER A 53 5.00 -27.19 -8.75
N GLN A 54 4.07 -26.72 -9.55
CA GLN A 54 2.92 -27.46 -10.05
C GLN A 54 3.13 -28.04 -11.46
N SER A 55 4.36 -28.00 -11.99
CA SER A 55 4.72 -28.51 -13.33
C SER A 55 3.94 -27.87 -14.49
N PHE A 56 3.49 -26.63 -14.32
CA PHE A 56 2.94 -25.83 -15.43
C PHE A 56 4.05 -25.19 -16.26
N GLU A 57 3.73 -24.85 -17.49
CA GLU A 57 4.60 -24.07 -18.36
C GLU A 57 4.86 -22.67 -17.75
N PRO A 58 6.08 -22.12 -17.88
CA PRO A 58 6.42 -20.82 -17.27
C PRO A 58 5.58 -19.64 -17.78
N ASP A 59 5.09 -19.72 -19.00
CA ASP A 59 4.26 -18.74 -19.70
C ASP A 59 2.76 -19.09 -19.67
N PHE A 60 2.36 -20.11 -18.88
CA PHE A 60 0.96 -20.48 -18.74
C PHE A 60 0.09 -19.31 -18.30
N ILE A 61 0.58 -18.45 -17.41
CA ILE A 61 -0.06 -17.19 -17.02
C ILE A 61 0.51 -16.05 -17.85
N SER A 62 -0.36 -15.30 -18.53
CA SER A 62 0.00 -14.21 -19.45
C SER A 62 -0.22 -12.82 -18.85
N LYS A 63 -1.13 -12.67 -17.88
CA LYS A 63 -1.41 -11.41 -17.17
C LYS A 63 -1.75 -11.66 -15.71
N GLY A 64 -1.55 -10.65 -14.88
CA GLY A 64 -1.85 -10.70 -13.45
C GLY A 64 -2.27 -9.35 -12.89
N PHE A 65 -3.48 -9.30 -12.34
CA PHE A 65 -4.10 -8.11 -11.77
C PHE A 65 -4.46 -8.34 -10.30
N MET A 66 -4.37 -7.29 -9.51
CA MET A 66 -4.92 -7.25 -8.15
C MET A 66 -5.79 -6.01 -7.99
N THR A 67 -7.07 -6.22 -7.74
CA THR A 67 -7.99 -5.17 -7.34
C THR A 67 -7.90 -4.99 -5.83
N VAL A 68 -7.73 -3.75 -5.39
CA VAL A 68 -7.65 -3.40 -3.98
C VAL A 68 -8.70 -2.35 -3.67
N LYS A 69 -9.59 -2.66 -2.72
CA LYS A 69 -10.64 -1.75 -2.24
C LYS A 69 -10.35 -1.34 -0.81
N MET A 70 -10.42 -0.04 -0.55
CA MET A 70 -10.24 0.51 0.79
C MET A 70 -11.52 0.27 1.61
N GLY A 71 -11.36 -0.17 2.86
CA GLY A 71 -12.48 -0.36 3.76
C GLY A 71 -13.21 0.95 4.09
N LYS A 72 -14.53 0.85 4.28
CA LYS A 72 -15.36 1.98 4.68
C LYS A 72 -15.48 2.01 6.19
N THR A 73 -15.20 3.18 6.77
CA THR A 73 -15.53 3.62 8.15
C THR A 73 -15.05 2.73 9.31
N GLY A 74 -14.30 3.33 10.24
CA GLY A 74 -13.97 2.75 11.56
C GLY A 74 -12.86 1.71 11.57
N TYR A 75 -12.64 1.00 10.45
CA TYR A 75 -11.58 0.01 10.33
C TYR A 75 -10.74 0.20 9.06
N ARG A 76 -9.42 0.19 9.21
CA ARG A 76 -8.45 0.38 8.13
C ARG A 76 -8.06 -0.97 7.54
N TYR A 77 -8.91 -1.44 6.62
CA TYR A 77 -8.68 -2.68 5.88
C TYR A 77 -8.51 -2.43 4.40
N LEU A 78 -7.79 -3.32 3.74
CA LEU A 78 -7.78 -3.48 2.30
C LEU A 78 -8.45 -4.80 1.94
N TYR A 79 -9.41 -4.76 1.03
CA TYR A 79 -10.01 -5.95 0.43
C TYR A 79 -9.33 -6.19 -0.91
N CYS A 80 -8.61 -7.30 -1.01
CA CYS A 80 -7.74 -7.62 -2.12
C CYS A 80 -8.30 -8.83 -2.88
N LYS A 81 -8.36 -8.71 -4.21
CA LYS A 81 -8.75 -9.81 -5.11
C LYS A 81 -7.76 -9.90 -6.25
N THR A 82 -7.22 -11.10 -6.46
CA THR A 82 -6.27 -11.36 -7.56
C THR A 82 -6.99 -12.00 -8.72
N ILE A 83 -6.65 -11.59 -9.94
CA ILE A 83 -7.13 -12.16 -11.20
C ILE A 83 -5.89 -12.52 -12.01
N LEU A 84 -5.74 -13.79 -12.37
CA LEU A 84 -4.72 -14.24 -13.30
C LEU A 84 -5.38 -14.59 -14.63
N ILE A 85 -4.78 -14.21 -15.75
CA ILE A 85 -5.27 -14.59 -17.07
C ILE A 85 -4.24 -15.53 -17.69
N ASP A 86 -4.67 -16.71 -18.11
CA ASP A 86 -3.79 -17.67 -18.75
C ASP A 86 -3.51 -17.33 -20.22
N LYS A 87 -2.63 -18.10 -20.87
CA LYS A 87 -2.26 -17.92 -22.27
C LYS A 87 -3.42 -18.13 -23.25
N ASN A 88 -4.50 -18.79 -22.83
CA ASN A 88 -5.70 -19.00 -23.63
C ASN A 88 -6.75 -17.90 -23.38
N GLY A 89 -6.47 -16.94 -22.50
CA GLY A 89 -7.38 -15.86 -22.13
C GLY A 89 -8.41 -16.25 -21.06
N THR A 90 -8.27 -17.40 -20.40
CA THR A 90 -9.18 -17.78 -19.31
C THR A 90 -8.77 -17.09 -18.02
N GLU A 91 -9.76 -16.54 -17.31
CA GLU A 91 -9.58 -15.86 -16.03
C GLU A 91 -9.66 -16.84 -14.86
N HIS A 92 -8.66 -16.75 -13.98
CA HIS A 92 -8.56 -17.48 -12.72
C HIS A 92 -8.68 -16.48 -11.59
N ILE A 93 -9.87 -16.40 -10.98
CA ILE A 93 -10.19 -15.42 -9.95
C ILE A 93 -9.87 -16.01 -8.58
N GLY A 94 -8.92 -15.39 -7.88
CA GLY A 94 -8.55 -15.74 -6.52
C GLY A 94 -9.64 -15.38 -5.51
N LYS A 95 -9.62 -16.07 -4.37
CA LYS A 95 -10.45 -15.69 -3.22
C LYS A 95 -10.09 -14.27 -2.77
N GLU A 96 -11.11 -13.53 -2.36
CA GLU A 96 -10.91 -12.25 -1.71
C GLU A 96 -10.26 -12.47 -0.33
N TYR A 97 -9.30 -11.62 0.00
CA TYR A 97 -8.64 -11.63 1.30
C TYR A 97 -8.52 -10.20 1.84
N THR A 98 -8.42 -10.11 3.17
CA THR A 98 -8.38 -8.84 3.89
C THR A 98 -6.99 -8.63 4.46
N GLU A 99 -6.44 -7.43 4.27
CA GLU A 99 -5.20 -6.99 4.89
C GLU A 99 -5.48 -5.85 5.86
N SER A 100 -4.90 -5.95 7.06
CA SER A 100 -4.95 -4.89 8.07
C SER A 100 -3.93 -3.81 7.78
N VAL A 101 -4.29 -2.57 8.06
CA VAL A 101 -3.39 -1.41 8.03
C VAL A 101 -3.10 -1.03 9.48
N TYR A 102 -1.81 -0.93 9.82
CA TYR A 102 -1.35 -0.73 11.18
C TYR A 102 -0.77 0.66 11.40
N GLU A 103 -0.09 1.21 10.39
CA GLU A 103 0.51 2.54 10.49
C GLU A 103 -0.48 3.63 10.05
N ASP A 104 -0.73 4.54 10.99
CA ASP A 104 -1.59 5.69 10.80
C ASP A 104 -0.80 6.94 10.37
N ASP A 105 -1.48 7.78 9.59
CA ASP A 105 -1.23 9.21 9.43
C ASP A 105 0.12 9.69 8.90
N PHE A 106 0.95 8.81 8.33
CA PHE A 106 2.12 9.29 7.59
C PHE A 106 1.71 9.86 6.22
N LYS A 107 2.36 10.95 5.84
CA LYS A 107 2.09 11.64 4.57
C LYS A 107 2.94 11.09 3.44
N VAL A 108 2.29 10.37 2.52
CA VAL A 108 2.90 9.77 1.33
C VAL A 108 3.41 10.84 0.36
N PHE A 109 2.60 11.89 0.12
CA PHE A 109 2.90 12.90 -0.90
C PHE A 109 3.42 14.23 -0.29
N SER A 110 3.86 14.23 0.97
CA SER A 110 4.34 15.45 1.63
C SER A 110 5.55 16.06 0.93
N THR A 111 5.55 17.38 0.82
CA THR A 111 6.71 18.12 0.29
C THR A 111 7.79 18.27 1.37
N LYS A 112 9.07 18.43 0.96
CA LYS A 112 10.18 18.72 1.89
C LYS A 112 9.88 19.91 2.82
N LYS A 113 9.13 20.90 2.33
CA LYS A 113 8.72 22.08 3.10
C LYS A 113 7.75 21.71 4.23
N GLN A 114 6.69 20.97 3.91
CA GLN A 114 5.73 20.47 4.90
C GLN A 114 6.39 19.55 5.94
N TYR A 115 7.34 18.71 5.52
CA TYR A 115 8.10 17.86 6.44
C TYR A 115 8.98 18.68 7.40
N SER A 116 9.62 19.75 6.91
CA SER A 116 10.43 20.63 7.75
C SER A 116 9.59 21.44 8.75
N GLU A 117 8.36 21.77 8.39
CA GLU A 117 7.41 22.48 9.25
C GLU A 117 6.85 21.54 10.34
N SER A 118 6.49 20.30 10.00
CA SER A 118 6.00 19.32 10.99
C SER A 118 7.04 18.94 12.05
N ILE A 119 8.32 18.85 11.68
CA ILE A 119 9.40 18.63 12.65
C ILE A 119 9.56 19.81 13.61
N LYS A 120 9.45 21.05 13.11
CA LYS A 120 9.55 22.25 13.95
C LYS A 120 8.42 22.30 14.98
N ASP A 121 7.20 21.96 14.58
CA ASP A 121 6.04 21.96 15.47
C ASP A 121 6.13 20.86 16.54
N ASN A 122 6.60 19.66 16.17
CA ASN A 122 6.82 18.57 17.12
C ASN A 122 7.91 18.90 18.15
N PHE A 123 9.01 19.52 17.73
CA PHE A 123 10.06 19.99 18.65
C PHE A 123 9.54 21.05 19.62
N LYS A 124 8.74 22.00 19.12
CA LYS A 124 8.17 23.08 19.94
C LYS A 124 7.20 22.54 21.00
N THR A 125 6.41 21.53 20.62
CA THR A 125 5.44 20.87 21.50
C THR A 125 6.13 20.02 22.57
N SER A 126 7.17 19.27 22.19
CA SER A 126 7.99 18.49 23.13
C SER A 126 8.68 19.37 24.18
N ASN A 127 9.29 20.48 23.76
CA ASN A 127 9.94 21.41 24.68
C ASN A 127 8.94 22.09 25.64
N LYS A 128 7.72 22.40 25.17
CA LYS A 128 6.67 22.95 26.02
C LYS A 128 6.23 21.96 27.11
N SER A 129 6.09 20.68 26.76
CA SER A 129 5.78 19.58 27.69
C SER A 129 6.86 19.38 28.76
N ILE A 130 8.14 19.44 28.37
CA ILE A 130 9.27 19.32 29.29
C ILE A 130 9.31 20.51 30.27
N LEU A 131 9.09 21.73 29.79
CA LEU A 131 9.07 22.93 30.63
C LEU A 131 7.92 22.91 31.65
N GLU A 132 6.75 22.44 31.26
CA GLU A 132 5.61 22.22 32.17
C GLU A 132 5.95 21.19 33.26
N ARG A 133 6.57 20.07 32.89
CA ARG A 133 7.02 19.04 33.84
C ARG A 133 8.05 19.57 34.84
N ILE A 134 9.02 20.37 34.38
CA ILE A 134 10.03 20.98 35.25
C ILE A 134 9.37 21.96 36.23
N LYS A 135 8.44 22.80 35.78
CA LYS A 135 7.73 23.75 36.66
C LYS A 135 6.92 23.07 37.78
N ASN A 136 6.40 21.87 37.51
CA ASN A 136 5.64 21.10 38.50
C ASN A 136 6.51 20.35 39.51
N LEU A 137 7.83 20.23 39.28
CA LEU A 137 8.78 19.60 40.22
C LEU A 137 9.31 20.57 41.30
N PHE A 138 9.13 21.88 41.10
CA PHE A 138 9.60 22.92 42.03
C PHE A 138 8.45 23.68 42.71
N LYS A 139 7.24 23.11 42.72
CA LYS A 139 6.08 23.53 43.52
C LYS A 139 5.88 22.55 44.66
#